data_AF-A0A8T2XBR2-F1
#
_entry.id   AF-A0A8T2XBR2-F1
#
_cell.length_a   1.000
_cell.length_b   1.000
_cell.length_c   1.000
_cell.angle_alpha   90.00
_cell.angle_beta   90.00
_cell.angle_gamma   90.00
#
_symmetry.space_group_name_H-M   'P 1'
#
loop_
_entity.id
_entity.type
_entity.pdbx_description
1 polymer ?
#
loop_
_entity_poly.entity_id
_entity_poly.type
_entity_poly.pdbx_seq_one_letter_code
_entity_poly.pdbx_strand_id
1 'polypeptide(L)'
;MKNVALCLLRLGSSRSYSSSSTDISNGIKLHSPRFSSCLYNGRNALPWTHRSTMTLRSTTAMELSIFLNDKRSATTKVNAPPQARQMGSLKVSISSPGFIYEPYAPRDTISFWRRWFTKSGWRRTKNDIILELKNAYAIVKLRKTGYSKHKFYVEAIKLYKEINTLLANGDKTALRKAVTEKMYSELKNEIKQRQSAWNMSKLYWEMIEPAVLIRTLRARLIGVDKSDLNKVFIQLTLEIKTKQKFEAYDSKGARVAGDKNKEILVREIWVFEKSLFHPGAYWRLCGRIKA
;
A
#
# COMPACT_ATOMS: atom_id res chain seq x y z
N MET A 1 -5.65 -19.97 18.41
CA MET A 1 -6.53 -20.63 17.40
C MET A 1 -7.44 -19.69 16.58
N LYS A 2 -7.48 -18.37 16.83
CA LYS A 2 -8.22 -17.40 15.97
C LYS A 2 -7.43 -16.87 14.76
N ASN A 3 -6.13 -17.19 14.65
CA ASN A 3 -5.24 -16.63 13.63
C ASN A 3 -4.99 -17.51 12.39
N VAL A 4 -5.42 -18.79 12.36
CA VAL A 4 -5.08 -19.68 11.24
C VAL A 4 -6.02 -19.51 10.04
N ALA A 5 -7.32 -19.26 10.27
CA ALA A 5 -8.29 -19.06 9.19
C ALA A 5 -8.07 -17.76 8.39
N LEU A 6 -7.58 -16.70 9.06
CA LEU A 6 -7.19 -15.45 8.39
C LEU A 6 -5.79 -15.54 7.76
N CYS A 7 -4.87 -16.31 8.36
CA CYS A 7 -3.53 -16.55 7.80
C CYS A 7 -3.55 -17.40 6.52
N LEU A 8 -4.44 -18.39 6.40
CA LEU A 8 -4.49 -19.26 5.21
C LEU A 8 -5.06 -18.57 3.95
N LEU A 9 -5.88 -17.52 4.14
CA LEU A 9 -6.31 -16.63 3.05
C LEU A 9 -5.41 -15.40 2.85
N ARG A 10 -4.48 -15.13 3.78
CA ARG A 10 -3.60 -13.94 3.77
C ARG A 10 -2.24 -14.27 4.37
N LEU A 11 -1.29 -14.74 3.55
CA LEU A 11 0.14 -14.61 3.85
C LEU A 11 0.96 -14.77 2.56
N GLY A 12 1.16 -13.63 1.87
CA GLY A 12 2.13 -13.48 0.80
C GLY A 12 2.87 -12.14 0.97
N SER A 13 4.17 -12.22 1.22
CA SER A 13 5.20 -11.17 1.22
C SER A 13 5.06 -10.01 2.23
N SER A 14 5.82 -10.13 3.32
CA SER A 14 6.39 -8.99 4.02
C SER A 14 7.56 -8.44 3.18
N ARG A 15 7.41 -7.23 2.65
CA ARG A 15 8.54 -6.36 2.30
C ARG A 15 8.28 -5.02 2.96
N SER A 16 8.61 -4.97 4.24
CA SER A 16 8.74 -3.72 4.99
C SER A 16 9.88 -2.92 4.36
N TYR A 17 9.58 -1.74 3.85
CA TYR A 17 10.60 -0.69 3.73
C TYR A 17 10.94 -0.26 5.15
N SER A 18 12.09 -0.69 5.65
CA SER A 18 12.65 -0.21 6.90
C SER A 18 13.08 1.25 6.73
N SER A 19 12.26 2.19 7.22
CA SER A 19 12.76 3.50 7.63
C SER A 19 13.35 3.35 9.01
N SER A 20 14.67 3.45 9.10
CA SER A 20 15.45 3.51 10.33
C SER A 20 15.04 4.72 11.17
N SER A 21 14.42 4.46 12.31
CA SER A 21 14.32 5.40 13.43
C SER A 21 14.56 4.61 14.71
N THR A 22 15.78 4.72 15.23
CA THR A 22 16.20 4.28 16.55
C THR A 22 15.48 5.12 17.60
N ASP A 23 14.74 4.47 18.50
CA ASP A 23 14.48 4.99 19.84
C ASP A 23 14.36 3.83 20.83
N ILE A 24 15.21 3.87 21.86
CA ILE A 24 15.38 2.90 22.94
C ILE A 24 14.47 3.32 24.10
N SER A 25 13.74 2.37 24.68
CA SER A 25 12.87 2.59 25.85
C SER A 25 13.50 2.12 27.16
N ASN A 26 13.74 3.08 28.05
CA ASN A 26 13.56 3.17 29.52
C ASN A 26 13.52 1.96 30.49
N GLY A 27 14.21 2.19 31.62
CA GLY A 27 13.95 1.70 33.00
C GLY A 27 15.26 1.37 33.74
N ILE A 28 15.67 1.90 34.92
CA ILE A 28 14.98 2.04 36.21
C ILE A 28 15.81 2.96 37.18
N LYS A 29 15.12 3.91 37.84
CA LYS A 29 15.17 4.51 39.21
C LYS A 29 16.45 4.72 40.10
N LEU A 30 16.41 5.90 40.75
CA LEU A 30 16.73 6.30 42.15
C LEU A 30 18.20 6.54 42.59
N HIS A 31 18.57 7.82 42.82
CA HIS A 31 18.79 8.44 44.14
C HIS A 31 19.44 9.84 43.99
N SER A 32 18.92 10.84 44.70
CA SER A 32 19.58 12.12 45.01
C SER A 32 20.49 11.96 46.25
N PRO A 33 21.51 12.84 46.46
CA PRO A 33 21.27 14.04 47.30
C PRO A 33 22.11 15.29 46.95
N ARG A 34 21.69 16.42 47.53
CA ARG A 34 22.42 17.71 47.69
C ARG A 34 23.53 17.59 48.75
N PHE A 35 24.50 18.51 48.71
CA PHE A 35 25.10 19.33 49.81
C PHE A 35 26.47 19.89 49.31
N SER A 36 26.59 21.20 49.04
CA SER A 36 27.26 22.27 49.84
C SER A 36 28.76 22.04 50.12
N SER A 37 29.68 22.91 49.69
CA SER A 37 30.10 24.16 50.34
C SER A 37 30.80 25.09 49.32
N CYS A 38 30.54 26.40 49.23
CA CYS A 38 30.87 27.54 50.11
C CYS A 38 32.35 27.99 50.12
N LEU A 39 32.51 29.25 49.69
CA LEU A 39 33.57 30.24 49.99
C LEU A 39 34.87 30.07 49.19
N TYR A 40 35.43 31.10 48.52
CA TYR A 40 35.72 32.43 49.03
C TYR A 40 35.78 33.49 47.90
N ASN A 41 35.54 34.73 48.33
CA ASN A 41 35.68 36.06 47.68
C ASN A 41 36.76 36.18 46.58
N GLY A 42 36.66 37.08 45.60
CA GLY A 42 35.73 38.17 45.38
C GLY A 42 36.27 39.13 44.33
N ARG A 43 35.33 39.82 43.66
CA ARG A 43 35.40 41.22 43.19
C ARG A 43 36.61 41.63 42.34
N ASN A 44 36.37 41.88 41.04
CA ASN A 44 36.17 43.24 40.51
C ASN A 44 36.16 43.31 38.98
N ALA A 45 35.35 44.24 38.48
CA ALA A 45 35.50 45.01 37.23
C ALA A 45 35.31 44.33 35.86
N LEU A 46 34.14 44.59 35.26
CA LEU A 46 34.03 45.01 33.85
C LEU A 46 34.71 46.40 33.70
N PRO A 47 35.15 46.93 32.53
CA PRO A 47 34.45 46.80 31.25
C PRO A 47 35.29 46.97 29.94
N TRP A 48 34.57 46.88 28.82
CA TRP A 48 34.69 47.67 27.57
C TRP A 48 35.94 47.65 26.64
N THR A 49 35.63 47.30 25.38
CA THR A 49 36.02 47.91 24.09
C THR A 49 37.47 47.94 23.55
N HIS A 50 37.50 47.69 22.23
CA HIS A 50 38.14 48.48 21.17
C HIS A 50 39.35 47.88 20.45
N ARG A 51 39.07 47.46 19.21
CA ARG A 51 39.80 47.70 17.93
C ARG A 51 41.29 47.34 17.84
N SER A 52 41.60 46.85 16.63
CA SER A 52 42.83 47.11 15.84
C SER A 52 43.85 45.97 15.88
N THR A 53 44.59 45.56 14.85
CA THR A 53 44.65 45.77 13.38
C THR A 53 45.92 45.00 12.94
N MET A 54 45.86 44.23 11.83
CA MET A 54 46.99 43.80 10.97
C MET A 54 48.10 42.94 11.64
N THR A 55 48.92 42.08 11.00
CA THR A 55 49.15 41.52 9.67
C THR A 55 50.25 40.46 9.85
N LEU A 56 50.36 39.51 8.92
CA LEU A 56 51.58 38.84 8.36
C LEU A 56 51.23 37.37 8.08
N ARG A 57 51.10 36.93 6.81
CA ARG A 57 52.18 36.32 5.97
C ARG A 57 52.91 35.20 6.74
N SER A 58 53.06 33.97 6.28
CA SER A 58 53.28 33.41 4.93
C SER A 58 53.30 31.87 5.04
N THR A 59 53.41 31.18 3.89
CA THR A 59 54.05 29.85 3.67
C THR A 59 53.34 28.63 4.28
N THR A 60 53.07 27.51 3.60
CA THR A 60 53.67 26.93 2.38
C THR A 60 52.79 25.74 1.95
N ALA A 61 52.53 25.60 0.66
CA ALA A 61 52.05 24.37 0.06
C ALA A 61 53.23 23.40 -0.09
N MET A 62 53.01 22.11 0.19
CA MET A 62 53.88 21.01 -0.24
C MET A 62 53.02 19.93 -0.88
N GLU A 63 53.35 19.64 -2.14
CA GLU A 63 52.98 18.46 -2.90
C GLU A 63 53.59 17.19 -2.27
N LEU A 64 52.93 16.04 -2.42
CA LEU A 64 53.38 14.97 -3.34
C LEU A 64 52.58 13.67 -3.11
N SER A 65 51.81 13.34 -4.16
CA SER A 65 51.72 12.06 -4.84
C SER A 65 52.42 10.84 -4.22
N ILE A 66 51.70 9.71 -4.15
CA ILE A 66 52.03 8.38 -4.72
C ILE A 66 50.96 7.41 -4.23
N PHE A 67 50.21 6.78 -5.13
CA PHE A 67 50.14 5.32 -5.22
C PHE A 67 49.53 4.91 -6.56
N LEU A 68 50.36 4.19 -7.32
CA LEU A 68 50.03 3.52 -8.57
C LEU A 68 48.89 2.51 -8.38
N ASN A 69 48.00 2.41 -9.36
CA ASN A 69 47.74 1.10 -9.93
C ASN A 69 47.36 1.19 -11.41
N ASP A 70 48.10 0.44 -12.20
CA ASP A 70 48.11 0.45 -13.65
C ASP A 70 47.14 -0.62 -14.20
N LYS A 71 46.43 -0.23 -15.26
CA LYS A 71 45.86 -1.03 -16.37
C LYS A 71 45.50 -2.52 -16.14
N ARG A 72 44.20 -2.82 -16.30
CA ARG A 72 43.73 -3.79 -17.32
C ARG A 72 42.26 -3.59 -17.67
N SER A 73 42.00 -2.79 -18.71
CA SER A 73 40.71 -2.66 -19.38
C SER A 73 40.69 -3.61 -20.59
N ALA A 74 40.07 -4.78 -20.44
CA ALA A 74 39.72 -5.64 -21.57
C ALA A 74 38.18 -5.61 -21.72
N THR A 75 37.72 -4.76 -22.63
CA THR A 75 36.32 -4.69 -23.04
C THR A 75 36.12 -5.68 -24.18
N THR A 76 35.61 -6.87 -23.88
CA THR A 76 35.06 -7.73 -24.93
C THR A 76 33.69 -7.14 -25.32
N LYS A 77 33.69 -6.19 -26.26
CA LYS A 77 32.47 -5.76 -26.96
C LYS A 77 31.96 -6.93 -27.79
N VAL A 78 31.13 -7.78 -27.19
CA VAL A 78 30.22 -8.63 -27.97
C VAL A 78 29.16 -7.70 -28.52
N ASN A 79 29.40 -7.21 -29.75
CA ASN A 79 28.39 -6.54 -30.55
C ASN A 79 27.33 -7.59 -30.94
N ALA A 80 26.41 -7.90 -30.03
CA ALA A 80 25.10 -8.39 -30.46
C ALA A 80 24.48 -7.23 -31.26
N PRO A 81 24.10 -7.42 -32.53
CA PRO A 81 23.42 -6.36 -33.27
C PRO A 81 22.19 -5.97 -32.46
N PRO A 82 21.93 -4.67 -32.23
CA PRO A 82 20.63 -4.26 -31.78
C PRO A 82 19.71 -4.58 -32.96
N GLN A 83 19.14 -5.78 -32.97
CA GLN A 83 17.77 -5.94 -33.46
C GLN A 83 16.93 -5.06 -32.54
N ALA A 84 16.97 -3.76 -32.84
CA ALA A 84 15.86 -2.87 -32.60
C ALA A 84 14.68 -3.62 -33.20
N ARG A 85 13.94 -4.32 -32.34
CA ARG A 85 12.59 -4.72 -32.66
C ARG A 85 11.90 -3.42 -32.99
N GLN A 86 11.87 -3.08 -34.28
CA GLN A 86 10.89 -2.17 -34.83
C GLN A 86 9.56 -2.88 -34.60
N MET A 87 9.07 -2.76 -33.38
CA MET A 87 7.76 -3.22 -32.96
C MET A 87 6.81 -2.21 -33.57
N GLY A 88 6.54 -2.36 -34.87
CA GLY A 88 5.78 -1.41 -35.67
C GLY A 88 4.48 -1.07 -34.96
N SER A 89 4.25 0.22 -34.73
CA SER A 89 3.00 0.87 -34.28
C SER A 89 2.00 0.00 -33.48
N LEU A 90 2.48 -0.86 -32.58
CA LEU A 90 1.61 -1.73 -31.81
C LEU A 90 1.19 -0.88 -30.62
N LYS A 91 0.12 -0.12 -30.82
CA LYS A 91 -0.48 0.74 -29.80
C LYS A 91 -0.96 -0.16 -28.66
N VAL A 92 -0.12 -0.35 -27.66
CA VAL A 92 -0.44 -1.13 -26.47
C VAL A 92 -1.54 -0.39 -25.72
N SER A 93 -2.77 -0.88 -25.81
CA SER A 93 -3.88 -0.36 -25.02
C SER A 93 -3.69 -0.79 -23.56
N ILE A 94 -3.46 0.17 -22.68
CA ILE A 94 -3.34 -0.10 -21.24
C ILE A 94 -4.71 -0.57 -20.72
N SER A 95 -4.77 -1.83 -20.26
CA SER A 95 -6.00 -2.41 -19.70
C SER A 95 -6.24 -2.00 -18.26
N SER A 96 -5.17 -1.79 -17.47
CA SER A 96 -5.23 -1.39 -16.06
C SER A 96 -3.98 -0.59 -15.68
N PRO A 97 -4.08 0.43 -14.80
CA PRO A 97 -2.91 1.12 -14.26
C PRO A 97 -1.99 0.22 -13.42
N GLY A 98 -2.48 -0.88 -12.86
CA GLY A 98 -1.67 -1.84 -12.09
C GLY A 98 -1.27 -1.37 -10.68
N PHE A 99 -1.91 -0.35 -10.11
CA PHE A 99 -1.71 0.04 -8.72
C PHE A 99 -2.96 0.69 -8.11
N ILE A 100 -3.05 0.67 -6.78
CA ILE A 100 -4.14 1.35 -6.05
C ILE A 100 -3.75 2.80 -5.84
N TYR A 101 -4.52 3.74 -6.38
CA TYR A 101 -4.27 5.16 -6.20
C TYR A 101 -4.81 5.64 -4.85
N GLU A 102 -3.92 6.20 -4.02
CA GLU A 102 -4.21 6.61 -2.64
C GLU A 102 -4.97 5.50 -1.86
N PRO A 103 -4.27 4.45 -1.37
CA PRO A 103 -4.93 3.36 -0.65
C PRO A 103 -5.70 3.88 0.57
N TYR A 104 -6.82 3.24 0.89
CA TYR A 104 -7.60 3.58 2.07
C TYR A 104 -6.86 3.15 3.35
N ALA A 105 -6.70 4.10 4.26
CA ALA A 105 -6.28 3.85 5.62
C ALA A 105 -7.38 4.38 6.56
N PRO A 106 -7.72 3.68 7.65
CA PRO A 106 -8.54 4.24 8.71
C PRO A 106 -7.98 5.59 9.14
N ARG A 107 -8.86 6.59 9.32
CA ARG A 107 -8.43 7.92 9.74
C ARG A 107 -8.34 7.96 11.26
N ASP A 108 -7.23 8.49 11.77
CA ASP A 108 -7.10 8.81 13.19
C ASP A 108 -8.12 9.87 13.59
N THR A 109 -8.76 9.66 14.73
CA THR A 109 -9.67 10.63 15.31
C THR A 109 -8.87 11.79 15.87
N ILE A 110 -9.20 13.02 15.45
CA ILE A 110 -8.59 14.24 15.98
C ILE A 110 -9.65 14.95 16.81
N SER A 111 -9.30 15.26 18.06
CA SER A 111 -10.15 16.07 18.93
C SER A 111 -10.46 17.41 18.28
N PHE A 112 -11.70 17.88 18.46
CA PHE A 112 -12.19 19.14 17.93
C PHE A 112 -11.23 20.30 18.24
N TRP A 113 -10.78 20.42 19.49
CA TRP A 113 -9.85 21.48 19.91
C TRP A 113 -8.54 21.45 19.12
N ARG A 114 -7.93 20.28 18.95
CA ARG A 114 -6.70 20.16 18.16
C ARG A 114 -6.92 20.49 16.69
N ARG A 115 -8.10 20.19 16.16
CA ARG A 115 -8.46 20.46 14.76
C ARG A 115 -8.57 21.95 14.45
N TRP A 116 -9.11 22.74 15.38
CA TRP A 116 -9.36 24.17 15.21
C TRP A 116 -8.26 25.07 15.77
N PHE A 117 -7.57 24.68 16.84
CA PHE A 117 -6.65 25.57 17.56
C PHE A 117 -5.17 25.26 17.33
N THR A 118 -4.84 24.25 16.52
CA THR A 118 -3.44 23.93 16.18
C THR A 118 -3.20 24.07 14.68
N LYS A 119 -2.04 24.63 14.28
CA LYS A 119 -1.61 24.74 12.88
C LYS A 119 -1.58 23.37 12.17
N SER A 120 -1.18 22.32 12.88
CA SER A 120 -1.20 20.94 12.36
C SER A 120 -2.62 20.43 12.14
N GLY A 121 -3.57 20.80 13.02
CA GLY A 121 -5.00 20.50 12.88
C GLY A 121 -5.61 21.13 11.63
N TRP A 122 -5.32 22.41 11.37
CA TRP A 122 -5.75 23.10 10.16
C TRP A 122 -5.22 22.45 8.88
N ARG A 123 -3.92 22.11 8.84
CA ARG A 123 -3.32 21.38 7.72
C ARG A 123 -4.02 20.05 7.49
N ARG A 124 -4.33 19.31 8.56
CA ARG A 124 -5.04 18.04 8.45
C ARG A 124 -6.47 18.21 7.95
N THR A 125 -7.20 19.20 8.47
CA THR A 125 -8.57 19.53 8.04
C THR A 125 -8.62 19.89 6.56
N LYS A 126 -7.69 20.74 6.10
CA LYS A 126 -7.55 21.08 4.69
C LYS A 126 -7.37 19.82 3.84
N ASN A 127 -6.47 18.92 4.25
CA ASN A 127 -6.23 17.67 3.55
C ASN A 127 -7.50 16.79 3.53
N ASP A 128 -8.22 16.66 4.64
CA ASP A 128 -9.46 15.88 4.69
C ASP A 128 -10.53 16.43 3.75
N ILE A 129 -10.71 17.75 3.70
CA ILE A 129 -11.64 18.40 2.77
C ILE A 129 -11.23 18.11 1.33
N ILE A 130 -9.94 18.26 0.99
CA ILE A 130 -9.43 17.93 -0.35
C ILE A 130 -9.70 16.46 -0.70
N LEU A 131 -9.53 15.54 0.25
CA LEU A 131 -9.79 14.12 0.03
C LEU A 131 -11.27 13.81 -0.21
N GLU A 132 -12.18 14.49 0.49
CA GLU A 132 -13.62 14.38 0.27
C GLU A 132 -14.05 15.02 -1.06
N LEU A 133 -13.46 16.15 -1.44
CA LEU A 133 -13.71 16.76 -2.74
C LEU A 133 -13.26 15.85 -3.88
N LYS A 134 -12.09 15.20 -3.75
CA LYS A 134 -11.63 14.17 -4.70
C LYS A 134 -12.62 12.99 -4.77
N ASN A 135 -13.13 12.51 -3.63
CA ASN A 135 -14.16 11.46 -3.57
C ASN A 135 -15.42 11.89 -4.33
N ALA A 136 -15.94 13.07 -4.01
CA ALA A 136 -17.17 13.60 -4.60
C ALA A 136 -17.02 13.79 -6.11
N TYR A 137 -15.92 14.39 -6.56
CA TYR A 137 -15.62 14.55 -7.98
C TYR A 137 -15.57 13.21 -8.72
N ALA A 138 -14.94 12.20 -8.13
CA ALA A 138 -14.91 10.84 -8.69
C ALA A 138 -16.31 10.24 -8.85
N ILE A 139 -17.16 10.37 -7.83
CA ILE A 139 -18.53 9.86 -7.86
C ILE A 139 -19.38 10.63 -8.88
N VAL A 140 -19.23 11.96 -8.97
CA VAL A 140 -19.96 12.77 -9.95
C VAL A 140 -19.59 12.36 -11.37
N LYS A 141 -18.29 12.21 -11.67
CA LYS A 141 -17.83 11.75 -12.98
C LYS A 141 -18.34 10.35 -13.31
N LEU A 142 -18.39 9.47 -12.30
CA LEU A 142 -18.94 8.12 -12.44
C LEU A 142 -20.46 8.12 -12.69
N ARG A 143 -21.21 9.00 -12.03
CA ARG A 143 -22.66 9.10 -12.24
C ARG A 143 -23.01 9.55 -13.65
N LYS A 144 -22.18 10.41 -14.26
CA LYS A 144 -22.34 10.83 -15.67
C LYS A 144 -22.26 9.66 -16.64
N THR A 145 -21.62 8.54 -16.28
CA THR A 145 -21.54 7.34 -17.14
C THR A 145 -22.66 6.32 -16.87
N GLY A 146 -23.69 6.68 -16.09
CA GLY A 146 -24.85 5.82 -15.82
C GLY A 146 -24.73 4.94 -14.56
N TYR A 147 -23.79 5.24 -13.67
CA TYR A 147 -23.60 4.48 -12.44
C TYR A 147 -24.74 4.65 -11.44
N SER A 148 -25.22 3.54 -10.90
CA SER A 148 -26.10 3.48 -9.73
C SER A 148 -25.44 2.66 -8.62
N LYS A 149 -25.46 3.21 -7.39
CA LYS A 149 -24.84 2.61 -6.20
C LYS A 149 -25.43 1.23 -5.89
N HIS A 150 -26.75 1.08 -5.98
CA HIS A 150 -27.43 -0.18 -5.67
C HIS A 150 -27.06 -1.28 -6.68
N LYS A 151 -27.16 -0.97 -7.98
CA LYS A 151 -26.79 -1.91 -9.06
C LYS A 151 -25.35 -2.37 -8.91
N PHE A 152 -24.45 -1.44 -8.60
CA PHE A 152 -23.05 -1.76 -8.38
C PHE A 152 -22.82 -2.63 -7.13
N TYR A 153 -23.56 -2.44 -6.05
CA TYR A 153 -23.41 -3.29 -4.85
C TYR A 153 -23.80 -4.74 -5.11
N VAL A 154 -24.88 -4.97 -5.87
CA VAL A 154 -25.28 -6.31 -6.33
C VAL A 154 -24.18 -6.92 -7.21
N GLU A 155 -23.66 -6.16 -8.18
CA GLU A 155 -22.57 -6.60 -9.06
C GLU A 155 -21.28 -6.91 -8.27
N ALA A 156 -20.92 -6.06 -7.31
CA ALA A 156 -19.71 -6.23 -6.50
C ALA A 156 -19.79 -7.47 -5.60
N ILE A 157 -20.95 -7.77 -5.01
CA ILE A 157 -21.16 -9.01 -4.23
C ILE A 157 -21.09 -10.23 -5.13
N LYS A 158 -21.66 -10.16 -6.35
CA LYS A 158 -21.56 -11.23 -7.33
C LYS A 158 -20.10 -11.51 -7.72
N LEU A 159 -19.34 -10.48 -8.05
CA LEU A 159 -17.90 -10.59 -8.35
C LEU A 159 -17.10 -11.11 -7.14
N TYR A 160 -17.44 -10.66 -5.93
CA TYR A 160 -16.81 -11.14 -4.70
C TYR A 160 -17.00 -12.65 -4.52
N LYS A 161 -18.24 -13.14 -4.70
CA LYS A 161 -18.56 -14.56 -4.63
C LYS A 161 -17.83 -15.35 -5.72
N GLU A 162 -17.92 -14.89 -6.96
CA GLU A 162 -17.26 -15.51 -8.11
C GLU A 162 -15.75 -15.65 -7.89
N ILE A 163 -15.06 -14.56 -7.51
CA ILE A 163 -13.61 -14.58 -7.29
C ILE A 163 -13.23 -15.53 -6.17
N ASN A 164 -13.96 -15.52 -5.04
CA ASN A 164 -13.64 -16.41 -3.92
C ASN A 164 -13.90 -17.88 -4.25
N THR A 165 -14.96 -18.20 -5.01
CA THR A 165 -15.18 -19.56 -5.53
C THR A 165 -14.06 -19.98 -6.48
N LEU A 166 -13.63 -19.11 -7.40
CA LEU A 166 -12.52 -19.39 -8.31
C LEU A 166 -11.18 -19.58 -7.55
N LEU A 167 -10.97 -18.83 -6.47
CA LEU A 167 -9.82 -19.00 -5.59
C LEU A 167 -9.87 -20.32 -4.81
N ALA A 168 -11.05 -20.79 -4.44
CA ALA A 168 -11.24 -22.06 -3.76
C ALA A 168 -11.02 -23.26 -4.70
N ASN A 169 -11.49 -23.15 -5.95
CA ASN A 169 -11.28 -24.17 -6.98
C ASN A 169 -9.84 -24.15 -7.54
N GLY A 170 -9.18 -22.99 -7.55
CA GLY A 170 -7.85 -22.82 -8.14
C GLY A 170 -7.87 -22.55 -9.66
N ASP A 171 -9.00 -22.10 -10.20
CA ASP A 171 -9.22 -21.88 -11.64
C ASP A 171 -8.55 -20.60 -12.14
N LYS A 172 -7.27 -20.72 -12.52
CA LYS A 172 -6.41 -19.60 -12.94
C LYS A 172 -6.92 -18.87 -14.20
N THR A 173 -7.52 -19.58 -15.15
CA THR A 173 -7.94 -19.02 -16.44
C THR A 173 -9.15 -18.10 -16.31
N ALA A 174 -10.19 -18.55 -15.60
CA ALA A 174 -11.36 -17.75 -15.29
C ALA A 174 -11.02 -16.58 -14.37
N LEU A 175 -10.17 -16.81 -13.36
CA LEU A 175 -9.73 -15.77 -12.43
C LEU A 175 -9.08 -14.57 -13.13
N ARG A 176 -8.29 -14.81 -14.19
CA ARG A 176 -7.64 -13.74 -14.96
C ARG A 176 -8.62 -12.74 -15.58
N LYS A 177 -9.85 -13.15 -15.89
CA LYS A 177 -10.87 -12.24 -16.46
C LYS A 177 -11.48 -11.35 -15.38
N ALA A 178 -11.71 -11.87 -14.17
CA ALA A 178 -12.38 -11.15 -13.09
C ALA A 178 -11.48 -10.13 -12.35
N VAL A 179 -10.15 -10.22 -12.51
CA VAL A 179 -9.18 -9.43 -11.74
C VAL A 179 -8.21 -8.68 -12.67
N THR A 180 -7.55 -7.64 -12.15
CA THR A 180 -6.49 -6.93 -12.89
C THR A 180 -5.20 -7.74 -12.95
N GLU A 181 -4.31 -7.41 -13.89
CA GLU A 181 -3.07 -8.16 -14.15
C GLU A 181 -2.16 -8.29 -12.91
N LYS A 182 -2.04 -7.21 -12.13
CA LYS A 182 -1.27 -7.23 -10.88
C LYS A 182 -1.93 -8.12 -9.83
N MET A 183 -3.23 -7.94 -9.59
CA MET A 183 -3.97 -8.74 -8.62
C MET A 183 -3.97 -10.23 -9.00
N TYR A 184 -4.06 -10.54 -10.29
CA TYR A 184 -3.96 -11.90 -10.79
C TYR A 184 -2.63 -12.55 -10.40
N SER A 185 -1.53 -11.82 -10.53
CA SER A 185 -0.20 -12.30 -10.17
C SER A 185 -0.09 -12.58 -8.66
N GLU A 186 -0.64 -11.69 -7.83
CA GLU A 186 -0.69 -11.87 -6.38
C GLU A 186 -1.53 -13.10 -5.98
N LEU A 187 -2.76 -13.21 -6.50
CA LEU A 187 -3.65 -14.35 -6.22
C LEU A 187 -3.11 -15.68 -6.75
N LYS A 188 -2.49 -15.67 -7.93
CA LYS A 188 -1.85 -16.86 -8.50
C LYS A 188 -0.70 -17.35 -7.60
N ASN A 189 0.07 -16.43 -7.04
CA ASN A 189 1.13 -16.77 -6.09
C ASN A 189 0.56 -17.29 -4.77
N GLU A 190 -0.54 -16.71 -4.26
CA GLU A 190 -1.25 -17.23 -3.09
C GLU A 190 -1.73 -18.68 -3.32
N ILE A 191 -2.34 -18.97 -4.47
CA ILE A 191 -2.78 -20.34 -4.83
C ILE A 191 -1.59 -21.30 -4.86
N LYS A 192 -0.50 -20.92 -5.53
CA LYS A 192 0.71 -21.74 -5.62
C LYS A 192 1.30 -22.04 -4.24
N GLN A 193 1.40 -21.02 -3.39
CA GLN A 193 1.97 -21.14 -2.06
C GLN A 193 1.12 -22.06 -1.16
N ARG A 194 -0.21 -22.00 -1.28
CA ARG A 194 -1.12 -22.94 -0.57
C ARG A 194 -0.89 -24.38 -1.01
N GLN A 195 -0.80 -24.61 -2.32
CA GLN A 195 -0.56 -25.94 -2.88
C GLN A 195 0.81 -26.49 -2.47
N SER A 196 1.86 -25.68 -2.49
CA SER A 196 3.23 -26.15 -2.23
C SER A 196 3.62 -26.21 -0.75
N ALA A 197 3.24 -25.21 0.05
CA ALA A 197 3.71 -25.11 1.43
C ALA A 197 2.84 -25.89 2.43
N TRP A 198 1.58 -26.14 2.08
CA TRP A 198 0.61 -26.76 2.98
C TRP A 198 0.07 -28.09 2.43
N ASN A 199 0.52 -28.53 1.26
CA ASN A 199 0.00 -29.69 0.51
C ASN A 199 -1.53 -29.67 0.35
N MET A 200 -2.14 -28.49 0.41
CA MET A 200 -3.59 -28.34 0.42
C MET A 200 -4.15 -28.52 -0.98
N SER A 201 -4.98 -29.53 -1.15
CA SER A 201 -5.58 -29.90 -2.44
C SER A 201 -6.98 -29.30 -2.62
N LYS A 202 -7.76 -29.20 -1.54
CA LYS A 202 -9.17 -28.83 -1.60
C LYS A 202 -9.50 -27.74 -0.59
N LEU A 203 -10.19 -26.72 -1.08
CA LEU A 203 -10.69 -25.61 -0.29
C LEU A 203 -12.21 -25.56 -0.42
N TYR A 204 -12.93 -25.76 0.68
CA TYR A 204 -14.33 -25.45 0.75
C TYR A 204 -14.49 -24.00 1.20
N TRP A 205 -15.15 -23.20 0.37
CA TRP A 205 -15.53 -21.85 0.72
C TRP A 205 -16.97 -21.60 0.31
N GLU A 206 -17.75 -21.06 1.24
CA GLU A 206 -19.13 -20.69 1.01
C GLU A 206 -19.42 -19.36 1.71
N MET A 207 -20.03 -18.44 0.98
CA MET A 207 -20.58 -17.21 1.53
C MET A 207 -22.07 -17.41 1.82
N ILE A 208 -22.48 -17.01 3.01
CA ILE A 208 -23.89 -17.01 3.42
C ILE A 208 -24.49 -15.67 3.01
N GLU A 209 -25.53 -15.72 2.19
CA GLU A 209 -26.26 -14.53 1.72
C GLU A 209 -27.41 -14.19 2.69
N PRO A 210 -27.74 -12.90 2.87
CA PRO A 210 -27.15 -11.70 2.26
C PRO A 210 -25.85 -11.22 2.94
N ALA A 211 -25.10 -10.36 2.24
CA ALA A 211 -23.97 -9.66 2.87
C ALA A 211 -24.46 -8.78 4.02
N VAL A 212 -23.79 -8.88 5.18
CA VAL A 212 -24.15 -8.13 6.40
C VAL A 212 -24.00 -6.63 6.19
N LEU A 213 -22.92 -6.21 5.52
CA LEU A 213 -22.69 -4.80 5.20
C LEU A 213 -21.87 -4.69 3.91
N ILE A 214 -22.29 -3.78 3.05
CA ILE A 214 -21.48 -3.30 1.93
C ILE A 214 -21.49 -1.77 1.96
N ARG A 215 -20.31 -1.15 2.02
CA ARG A 215 -20.18 0.31 2.01
C ARG A 215 -19.02 0.76 1.14
N THR A 216 -19.21 1.85 0.43
CA THR A 216 -18.14 2.53 -0.30
C THR A 216 -17.35 3.39 0.67
N LEU A 217 -16.08 3.10 0.82
CA LEU A 217 -15.15 3.87 1.65
C LEU A 217 -14.53 5.02 0.87
N ARG A 218 -14.18 4.78 -0.40
CA ARG A 218 -13.43 5.74 -1.21
C ARG A 218 -13.72 5.56 -2.70
N ALA A 219 -13.66 6.67 -3.44
CA ALA A 219 -13.73 6.68 -4.89
C ALA A 219 -12.58 7.53 -5.45
N ARG A 220 -11.80 7.01 -6.39
CA ARG A 220 -10.65 7.69 -6.98
C ARG A 220 -10.66 7.59 -8.50
N LEU A 221 -10.25 8.67 -9.16
CA LEU A 221 -10.04 8.72 -10.60
C LEU A 221 -8.55 8.77 -10.88
N ILE A 222 -8.13 8.02 -11.89
CA ILE A 222 -6.75 7.95 -12.37
C ILE A 222 -6.79 8.32 -13.85
N GLY A 223 -6.22 9.47 -14.19
CA GLY A 223 -5.97 9.83 -15.59
C GLY A 223 -4.73 9.10 -16.09
N VAL A 224 -4.84 8.47 -17.26
CA VAL A 224 -3.70 7.82 -17.93
C VAL A 224 -2.85 8.87 -18.64
N ASP A 225 -3.53 9.72 -19.41
CA ASP A 225 -2.91 10.77 -20.21
C ASP A 225 -3.22 12.14 -19.60
N LYS A 226 -2.20 13.00 -19.54
CA LYS A 226 -2.36 14.38 -19.08
C LYS A 226 -3.11 15.25 -20.09
N SER A 227 -2.99 14.92 -21.38
CA SER A 227 -3.69 15.61 -22.48
C SER A 227 -5.17 15.22 -22.55
N ASP A 228 -5.49 13.95 -22.27
CA ASP A 228 -6.82 13.39 -22.52
C ASP A 228 -7.56 13.12 -21.22
N LEU A 229 -8.33 14.10 -20.75
CA LEU A 229 -9.14 14.01 -19.52
C LEU A 229 -10.26 12.95 -19.58
N ASN A 230 -10.48 12.34 -20.75
CA ASN A 230 -11.45 11.29 -20.98
C ASN A 230 -10.87 9.88 -20.71
N LYS A 231 -9.54 9.70 -20.86
CA LYS A 231 -8.87 8.42 -20.61
C LYS A 231 -8.61 8.24 -19.11
N VAL A 232 -9.69 7.86 -18.43
CA VAL A 232 -9.69 7.76 -16.97
C VAL A 232 -10.13 6.38 -16.52
N PHE A 233 -9.40 5.84 -15.56
CA PHE A 233 -9.81 4.71 -14.75
C PHE A 233 -10.45 5.20 -13.47
N ILE A 234 -11.47 4.47 -13.01
CA ILE A 234 -12.05 4.70 -11.71
C ILE A 234 -11.77 3.53 -10.79
N GLN A 235 -11.42 3.84 -9.54
CA GLN A 235 -11.24 2.88 -8.47
C GLN A 235 -12.24 3.15 -7.36
N LEU A 236 -12.97 2.11 -6.95
CA LEU A 236 -13.91 2.15 -5.83
C LEU A 236 -13.42 1.20 -4.74
N THR A 237 -13.14 1.75 -3.57
CA THR A 237 -12.80 0.97 -2.38
C THR A 237 -14.08 0.66 -1.61
N LEU A 238 -14.40 -0.61 -1.49
CA LEU A 238 -15.55 -1.12 -0.74
C LEU A 238 -15.09 -1.83 0.52
N GLU A 239 -15.83 -1.63 1.60
CA GLU A 239 -15.81 -2.52 2.74
C GLU A 239 -16.98 -3.48 2.66
N ILE A 240 -16.65 -4.77 2.74
CA ILE A 240 -17.57 -5.89 2.63
C ILE A 240 -17.49 -6.67 3.95
N LYS A 241 -18.62 -6.80 4.64
CA LYS A 241 -18.78 -7.69 5.78
C LYS A 241 -19.73 -8.81 5.41
N THR A 242 -19.26 -10.04 5.51
CA THR A 242 -20.03 -11.23 5.11
C THR A 242 -19.85 -12.33 6.14
N LYS A 243 -20.84 -13.20 6.25
CA LYS A 243 -20.72 -14.45 7.00
C LYS A 243 -20.22 -15.52 6.03
N GLN A 244 -19.20 -16.26 6.44
CA GLN A 244 -18.53 -17.24 5.60
C GLN A 244 -18.33 -18.54 6.35
N LYS A 245 -18.37 -19.64 5.60
CA LYS A 245 -17.96 -20.97 6.03
C LYS A 245 -16.73 -21.35 5.23
N PHE A 246 -15.76 -21.91 5.92
CA PHE A 246 -14.46 -22.23 5.33
C PHE A 246 -13.94 -23.51 5.94
N GLU A 247 -13.51 -24.43 5.08
CA GLU A 247 -12.83 -25.66 5.49
C GLU A 247 -11.76 -26.02 4.47
N ALA A 248 -10.64 -26.53 4.95
CA ALA A 248 -9.43 -26.65 4.18
C ALA A 248 -8.83 -28.04 4.41
N TYR A 249 -8.54 -28.75 3.31
CA TYR A 249 -8.11 -30.14 3.34
C TYR A 249 -6.70 -30.30 2.75
N ASP A 250 -5.94 -31.20 3.34
CA ASP A 250 -4.66 -31.69 2.80
C ASP A 250 -4.92 -32.59 1.57
N SER A 251 -3.89 -32.83 0.79
CA SER A 251 -3.77 -33.87 -0.26
C SER A 251 -4.29 -35.25 0.19
N LYS A 252 -4.12 -35.60 1.46
CA LYS A 252 -4.61 -36.86 2.07
C LYS A 252 -6.09 -36.82 2.48
N GLY A 253 -6.78 -35.70 2.26
CA GLY A 253 -8.18 -35.51 2.66
C GLY A 253 -8.37 -35.16 4.15
N ALA A 254 -7.28 -35.05 4.92
CA ALA A 254 -7.35 -34.63 6.32
C ALA A 254 -7.70 -33.14 6.43
N ARG A 255 -8.56 -32.78 7.39
CA ARG A 255 -8.93 -31.39 7.66
C ARG A 255 -7.76 -30.66 8.33
N VAL A 256 -7.22 -29.65 7.66
CA VAL A 256 -6.09 -28.83 8.13
C VAL A 256 -6.58 -27.60 8.89
N ALA A 257 -7.66 -26.97 8.41
CA ALA A 257 -8.17 -25.75 9.01
C ALA A 257 -9.64 -25.50 8.69
N GLY A 258 -10.29 -24.74 9.57
CA GLY A 258 -11.67 -24.32 9.39
C GLY A 258 -12.69 -25.37 9.85
N ASP A 259 -13.95 -25.02 9.65
CA ASP A 259 -15.11 -25.82 9.98
C ASP A 259 -16.26 -25.38 9.06
N LYS A 260 -16.81 -26.33 8.30
CA LYS A 260 -17.93 -26.08 7.39
C LYS A 260 -19.22 -25.69 8.11
N ASN A 261 -19.40 -26.11 9.35
CA ASN A 261 -20.63 -25.83 10.09
C ASN A 261 -20.60 -24.49 10.81
N LYS A 262 -19.39 -23.94 11.03
CA LYS A 262 -19.22 -22.70 11.77
C LYS A 262 -19.27 -21.47 10.86
N GLU A 263 -20.19 -20.57 11.15
CA GLU A 263 -20.23 -19.26 10.52
C GLU A 263 -19.17 -18.33 11.13
N ILE A 264 -18.37 -17.70 10.28
CA ILE A 264 -17.38 -16.70 10.67
C ILE A 264 -17.74 -15.38 10.01
N LEU A 265 -17.80 -14.31 10.81
CA LEU A 265 -17.99 -12.96 10.29
C LEU A 265 -16.63 -12.41 9.80
N VAL A 266 -16.53 -12.13 8.50
CA VAL A 266 -15.31 -11.63 7.86
C VAL A 266 -15.54 -10.21 7.37
N ARG A 267 -14.61 -9.32 7.70
CA ARG A 267 -14.56 -7.93 7.22
C ARG A 267 -13.38 -7.79 6.26
N GLU A 268 -13.65 -7.35 5.04
CA GLU A 268 -12.63 -7.14 4.03
C GLU A 268 -12.78 -5.81 3.32
N ILE A 269 -11.66 -5.27 2.84
CA ILE A 269 -11.62 -4.05 2.04
C ILE A 269 -11.11 -4.40 0.65
N TRP A 270 -11.97 -4.28 -0.34
CA TRP A 270 -11.70 -4.63 -1.73
C TRP A 270 -11.71 -3.36 -2.58
N VAL A 271 -10.77 -3.27 -3.53
CA VAL A 271 -10.68 -2.17 -4.49
C VAL A 271 -11.08 -2.69 -5.86
N PHE A 272 -12.18 -2.18 -6.38
CA PHE A 272 -12.65 -2.48 -7.72
C PHE A 272 -12.21 -1.39 -8.68
N GLU A 273 -11.92 -1.76 -9.92
CA GLU A 273 -11.49 -0.86 -10.97
C GLU A 273 -12.31 -1.05 -12.25
N LYS A 274 -12.57 0.05 -12.94
CA LYS A 274 -13.22 0.07 -14.25
C LYS A 274 -12.63 1.19 -15.12
N SER A 275 -12.42 0.92 -16.41
CA SER A 275 -12.10 1.96 -17.39
C SER A 275 -13.36 2.69 -17.82
N LEU A 276 -13.29 4.02 -17.96
CA LEU A 276 -14.43 4.82 -18.43
C LEU A 276 -14.40 5.07 -19.96
N PHE A 277 -13.29 4.76 -20.62
CA PHE A 277 -13.07 5.06 -22.04
C PHE A 277 -13.11 3.83 -22.95
N HIS A 278 -13.14 2.62 -22.39
CA HIS A 278 -13.32 1.40 -23.18
C HIS A 278 -14.82 1.08 -23.26
N PRO A 279 -15.39 0.87 -24.46
CA PRO A 279 -16.77 0.39 -24.59
C PRO A 279 -16.88 -1.01 -24.00
N GLY A 280 -17.98 -1.29 -23.28
CA GLY A 280 -18.20 -2.60 -22.65
C GLY A 280 -17.28 -2.90 -21.46
N ALA A 281 -16.59 -1.90 -20.89
CA ALA A 281 -15.78 -2.10 -19.69
C ALA A 281 -16.62 -2.61 -18.51
N TYR A 282 -16.11 -3.63 -17.83
CA TYR A 282 -16.71 -4.22 -16.64
C TYR A 282 -15.82 -3.97 -15.41
N TRP A 283 -16.40 -4.18 -14.23
CA TRP A 283 -15.66 -4.04 -12.97
C TRP A 283 -14.74 -5.23 -12.73
N ARG A 284 -13.51 -4.95 -12.33
CA ARG A 284 -12.51 -5.97 -11.99
C ARG A 284 -11.94 -5.72 -10.60
N LEU A 285 -11.51 -6.78 -9.92
CA LEU A 285 -10.77 -6.64 -8.67
C LEU A 285 -9.36 -6.12 -8.95
N CYS A 286 -9.04 -4.94 -8.42
CA CYS A 286 -7.73 -4.31 -8.54
C CYS A 286 -6.82 -4.61 -7.35
N GLY A 287 -7.38 -4.74 -6.15
CA GLY A 287 -6.57 -4.98 -4.95
C GLY A 287 -7.38 -5.33 -3.71
N ARG A 288 -6.71 -5.95 -2.74
CA ARG A 288 -7.21 -6.14 -1.37
C ARG A 288 -6.40 -5.29 -0.41
N ILE A 289 -7.07 -4.51 0.44
CA ILE A 289 -6.40 -3.74 1.49
C ILE A 289 -6.44 -4.57 2.77
N LYS A 290 -5.26 -4.79 3.35
CA LYS A 290 -5.13 -5.41 4.68
C LYS A 290 -5.58 -4.37 5.71
N ALA A 291 -6.67 -4.69 6.41
CA ALA A 291 -7.17 -3.95 7.56
C ALA A 291 -6.72 -4.61 8.85
#